data_AF-A0A0G1QVM5-F1
#
_entry.id   AF-A0A0G1QVM5-F1
#
_cell.length_a   1.000
_cell.length_b   1.000
_cell.length_c   1.000
_cell.angle_alpha   90.00
_cell.angle_beta   90.00
_cell.angle_gamma   90.00
#
_symmetry.space_group_name_H-M   'P 1'
#
loop_
_entity.id
_entity.type
_entity.pdbx_description
1 polymer ?
#
loop_
_entity_poly.entity_id
_entity_poly.type
_entity_poly.pdbx_seq_one_letter_code
_entity_poly.pdbx_strand_id
1 'polypeptide(L)'
;NGLVCVDVVPAVYFQLIAVLTGEDKPDITVDLLGKSVAAVHSEGRLDALCTMPEADRQMLTQGTWDTTAVLLEAGDRIEATASRLPYLGASVEGGAS
;
A
#
# COMPACT_ATOMS: atom_id res chain seq x y z
N ASN A 1 -5.50 2.19 4.16
CA ASN A 1 -6.28 0.92 4.15
C ASN A 1 -5.56 -0.25 3.47
N GLY A 2 -4.30 -0.15 3.03
CA GLY A 2 -3.55 -1.32 2.52
C GLY A 2 -4.15 -2.04 1.29
N LEU A 3 -5.18 -1.48 0.68
CA LEU A 3 -5.83 -2.06 -0.48
C LEU A 3 -4.97 -1.83 -1.72
N VAL A 4 -4.68 -2.90 -2.46
CA VAL A 4 -3.97 -2.83 -3.74
C VAL A 4 -4.96 -2.42 -4.83
N CYS A 5 -4.68 -1.32 -5.53
CA CYS A 5 -5.43 -0.87 -6.69
C CYS A 5 -4.46 -0.65 -7.85
N VAL A 6 -4.70 -1.31 -8.98
CA VAL A 6 -3.87 -1.22 -10.18
C VAL A 6 -4.74 -0.95 -11.40
N ASP A 7 -4.22 -0.13 -12.30
CA ASP A 7 -4.80 0.14 -13.60
C ASP A 7 -4.24 -0.83 -14.64
N VAL A 8 -5.09 -1.31 -15.54
CA VAL A 8 -4.70 -2.10 -16.72
C VAL A 8 -5.34 -1.49 -17.96
N VAL A 9 -4.82 -1.82 -19.12
CA VAL A 9 -5.44 -1.40 -20.38
C VAL A 9 -6.83 -2.04 -20.53
N PRO A 10 -7.80 -1.39 -21.22
CA PRO A 10 -9.18 -1.88 -21.28
C PRO A 10 -9.34 -3.31 -21.80
N ALA A 11 -8.51 -3.73 -22.76
CA ALA A 11 -8.54 -5.09 -23.29
C ALA A 11 -8.25 -6.14 -22.20
N VAL A 12 -7.28 -5.85 -21.33
CA VAL A 12 -6.90 -6.72 -20.21
C VAL A 12 -7.97 -6.73 -19.13
N TYR A 13 -8.60 -5.58 -18.84
CA TYR A 13 -9.73 -5.50 -17.90
C TYR A 13 -10.85 -6.47 -18.30
N PHE A 14 -11.26 -6.47 -19.56
CA PHE A 14 -12.32 -7.38 -20.01
C PHE A 14 -11.92 -8.85 -19.96
N GLN A 15 -10.65 -9.17 -20.26
CA GLN A 15 -10.13 -10.53 -20.10
C GLN A 15 -10.14 -10.96 -18.63
N LEU A 16 -9.71 -10.09 -17.70
CA LEU A 16 -9.74 -10.37 -16.26
C LEU A 16 -11.16 -10.59 -15.75
N ILE A 17 -12.13 -9.79 -16.19
CA ILE A 17 -13.55 -9.99 -15.85
C ILE A 17 -14.06 -11.34 -16.36
N ALA A 18 -13.75 -11.71 -17.60
CA ALA A 18 -14.16 -13.01 -18.15
C ALA A 18 -13.56 -14.17 -17.34
N VAL A 19 -12.27 -14.08 -17.00
CA VAL A 19 -11.57 -15.08 -16.19
C VAL A 19 -12.16 -15.19 -14.76
N LEU A 20 -12.42 -14.05 -14.10
CA LEU A 20 -12.94 -14.01 -12.72
C LEU A 20 -14.40 -14.47 -12.60
N THR A 21 -15.19 -14.28 -13.65
CA THR A 21 -16.61 -14.65 -13.68
C THR A 21 -16.84 -16.06 -14.21
N GLY A 22 -15.80 -16.73 -14.73
CA GLY A 22 -15.84 -18.12 -15.15
C GLY A 22 -15.97 -19.11 -13.99
N GLU A 23 -16.23 -20.37 -14.33
CA GLU A 23 -16.44 -21.46 -13.36
C GLU A 23 -15.16 -21.79 -12.56
N ASP A 24 -14.00 -21.77 -13.22
CA ASP A 24 -12.73 -22.24 -12.63
C ASP A 24 -12.08 -21.26 -11.65
N LYS A 25 -12.60 -20.03 -11.50
CA LYS A 25 -12.19 -18.97 -10.55
C LYS A 25 -10.71 -19.04 -10.13
N PRO A 26 -9.79 -18.75 -11.05
CA PRO A 26 -8.36 -18.95 -10.80
C PRO A 26 -7.80 -17.93 -9.80
N ASP A 27 -6.67 -18.29 -9.21
CA ASP A 27 -5.86 -17.34 -8.46
C ASP A 27 -5.29 -16.26 -9.39
N ILE A 28 -5.38 -15.01 -8.94
CA ILE A 28 -4.77 -13.86 -9.61
C ILE A 28 -3.58 -13.38 -8.79
N THR A 29 -2.44 -13.26 -9.46
CA THR A 29 -1.24 -12.67 -8.89
C THR A 29 -1.09 -11.24 -9.38
N VAL A 30 -0.90 -10.30 -8.46
CA VAL A 30 -0.54 -8.91 -8.76
C VAL A 30 0.88 -8.67 -8.24
N ASP A 31 1.84 -8.52 -9.16
CA ASP A 31 3.23 -8.22 -8.83
C ASP A 31 3.46 -6.71 -8.84
N LEU A 32 3.62 -6.14 -7.63
CA LEU A 32 3.88 -4.70 -7.45
C LEU A 32 5.35 -4.31 -7.67
N LEU A 33 6.27 -5.27 -7.70
CA LEU A 33 7.68 -5.01 -8.02
C LEU A 33 7.86 -4.98 -9.53
N GLY A 34 7.34 -6.00 -10.23
CA GLY A 34 7.34 -6.13 -11.69
C GLY A 34 6.27 -5.29 -12.40
N LYS A 35 5.27 -4.78 -11.68
CA LYS A 35 4.11 -4.04 -12.23
C LYS A 35 3.34 -4.86 -13.26
N SER A 36 2.96 -6.07 -12.88
CA SER A 36 2.21 -7.00 -13.72
C SER A 36 1.07 -7.70 -12.99
N VAL A 37 0.11 -8.20 -13.76
CA VAL A 37 -1.00 -9.04 -13.31
C VAL A 37 -0.98 -10.32 -14.12
N ALA A 38 -1.08 -11.45 -13.44
CA ALA A 38 -1.10 -12.77 -14.04
C ALA A 38 -2.24 -13.63 -13.49
N ALA A 39 -2.84 -14.44 -14.35
CA ALA A 39 -3.82 -15.44 -13.98
C ALA A 39 -3.62 -16.70 -14.83
N VAL A 40 -3.77 -17.88 -14.21
CA VAL A 40 -3.72 -19.17 -14.90
C VAL A 40 -5.09 -19.81 -14.79
N HIS A 41 -5.75 -20.02 -15.93
CA HIS A 41 -7.09 -20.63 -16.01
C HIS A 41 -7.08 -21.86 -16.93
N SER A 42 -8.17 -22.62 -16.94
CA SER A 42 -8.29 -23.87 -17.73
C SER A 42 -8.03 -23.68 -19.23
N GLU A 43 -8.42 -22.52 -19.78
CA GLU A 43 -8.26 -22.20 -21.20
C GLU A 43 -6.91 -21.56 -21.55
N GLY A 44 -6.07 -21.21 -20.56
CA GLY A 44 -4.77 -20.60 -20.83
C GLY A 44 -4.20 -19.73 -19.71
N ARG A 45 -3.29 -18.83 -20.10
CA ARG A 45 -2.60 -17.90 -19.19
C ARG A 45 -2.79 -16.47 -19.65
N LEU A 46 -3.18 -15.60 -18.72
CA LEU A 46 -3.15 -14.16 -18.88
C LEU A 46 -1.90 -13.60 -18.19
N ASP A 47 -1.18 -12.73 -18.88
CA ASP A 47 0.00 -12.02 -18.37
C ASP A 47 -0.01 -10.61 -18.98
N ALA A 48 -0.08 -9.59 -18.14
CA ALA A 48 -0.24 -8.22 -18.58
C ALA A 48 0.46 -7.23 -17.64
N LEU A 49 0.90 -6.10 -18.20
CA LEU A 49 1.40 -4.98 -17.42
C LEU A 49 0.25 -4.24 -16.75
N CYS A 50 0.53 -3.71 -15.56
CA CYS A 50 -0.36 -2.81 -14.84
C CYS A 50 0.39 -1.55 -14.38
N THR A 51 -0.36 -0.51 -14.03
CA THR A 51 0.19 0.72 -13.47
C THR A 51 -0.50 1.06 -12.15
N MET A 52 0.15 1.87 -11.34
CA MET A 52 -0.42 2.47 -10.15
C MET A 52 0.44 3.69 -9.76
N PRO A 53 -0.06 4.62 -8.91
CA PRO A 53 0.77 5.69 -8.39
C PRO A 53 2.00 5.14 -7.66
N GLU A 54 3.18 5.70 -7.94
CA GLU A 54 4.44 5.19 -7.39
C GLU A 54 4.51 5.31 -5.86
N ALA A 55 3.92 6.36 -5.28
CA ALA A 55 3.82 6.52 -3.83
C ALA A 55 3.05 5.37 -3.18
N ASP A 56 1.92 4.95 -3.77
CA ASP A 56 1.11 3.84 -3.25
C ASP A 56 1.85 2.51 -3.35
N ARG A 57 2.56 2.29 -4.46
CA ARG A 57 3.40 1.10 -4.66
C ARG A 57 4.51 1.01 -3.61
N GLN A 58 5.21 2.12 -3.36
CA GLN A 58 6.26 2.18 -2.35
C GLN A 58 5.71 1.94 -0.96
N MET A 59 4.57 2.54 -0.65
CA MET A 59 3.89 2.36 0.64
C MET A 59 3.53 0.89 0.91
N LEU A 60 3.01 0.19 -0.11
CA LEU A 60 2.67 -1.23 -0.01
C LEU A 60 3.91 -2.13 0.04
N THR A 61 4.91 -1.88 -0.79
CA THR A 61 6.14 -2.70 -0.87
C THR A 61 7.10 -2.49 0.31
N GLN A 62 7.03 -1.33 0.98
CA GLN A 62 7.84 -1.01 2.16
C GLN A 62 7.08 -1.23 3.47
N GLY A 63 5.81 -1.64 3.43
CA GLY A 63 5.00 -1.89 4.62
C GLY A 63 4.53 -0.63 5.36
N THR A 64 4.68 0.57 4.78
CA THR A 64 4.33 1.84 5.44
C THR A 64 2.85 2.22 5.28
N TRP A 65 2.03 1.30 4.77
CA TRP A 65 0.59 1.49 4.55
C TRP A 65 -0.24 1.49 5.85
N ASP A 66 0.30 0.94 6.93
CA ASP A 66 -0.27 1.05 8.28
C ASP A 66 0.40 2.23 9.02
N THR A 67 -0.17 3.42 8.85
CA THR A 67 0.31 4.64 9.50
C THR A 67 0.27 4.55 11.03
N THR A 68 -0.59 3.70 11.60
CA THR A 68 -0.68 3.53 13.06
C THR A 68 0.50 2.72 13.57
N ALA A 69 0.81 1.60 12.91
CA ALA A 69 2.00 0.80 13.22
C ALA A 69 3.29 1.62 13.00
N VAL A 70 3.39 2.37 11.90
CA VAL A 70 4.56 3.23 11.61
C VAL A 70 4.77 4.29 12.69
N LEU A 71 3.71 4.92 13.19
CA LEU A 71 3.81 5.91 14.27
C LEU A 71 4.23 5.27 15.60
N LEU A 72 3.71 4.08 15.92
CA LEU A 72 4.10 3.34 17.12
C LEU A 72 5.58 2.91 17.07
N GLU A 73 6.06 2.41 15.93
CA GLU A 73 7.48 2.04 15.73
C GLU A 73 8.42 3.25 15.75
N ALA A 74 7.92 4.44 15.43
CA ALA A 74 8.70 5.68 15.46
C ALA A 74 8.75 6.35 16.85
N GLY A 75 8.10 5.79 17.88
CA GLY A 75 7.94 6.38 19.21
C GLY A 75 9.24 6.97 19.79
N ASP A 76 10.29 6.16 19.90
CA ASP A 76 11.59 6.59 20.45
C ASP A 76 12.23 7.74 19.65
N ARG A 77 12.06 7.74 18.31
CA ARG A 77 12.58 8.80 17.44
C ARG A 77 11.76 10.08 17.52
N ILE A 78 10.46 9.95 17.72
CA ILE A 78 9.55 11.08 17.94
C ILE A 78 9.89 11.75 19.28
N GLU A 79 10.08 10.97 20.35
CA GLU A 79 10.52 11.49 21.66
C GLU A 79 11.89 12.16 21.59
N ALA A 80 12.86 11.52 20.92
CA ALA A 80 14.18 12.11 20.71
C ALA A 80 14.13 13.42 19.92
N THR A 81 13.21 13.54 18.95
CA THR A 81 13.00 14.79 18.22
C THR A 81 12.26 15.82 19.08
N ALA A 82 11.24 15.42 19.84
CA ALA A 82 10.47 16.29 20.72
C ALA A 82 11.33 16.93 21.82
N SER A 83 12.28 16.17 22.39
CA SER A 83 13.25 16.69 23.38
C SER A 83 14.17 17.79 22.84
N ARG A 84 14.28 17.92 21.51
CA ARG A 84 15.08 18.95 20.83
C ARG A 84 14.25 20.15 20.39
N LEU A 85 12.93 20.13 20.59
CA LEU A 85 12.03 21.22 20.21
C LEU A 85 11.81 22.16 21.42
N PRO A 86 12.37 23.39 21.38
CA PRO A 86 12.42 24.28 22.54
C PRO A 86 11.05 24.75 23.04
N TYR A 87 10.00 24.66 22.22
CA TYR A 87 8.64 25.05 22.56
C TYR A 87 7.79 23.92 23.17
N LEU A 88 8.24 22.66 23.09
CA LEU A 88 7.53 21.51 23.67
C LEU A 88 7.90 21.29 25.15
N GLY A 89 9.06 21.75 25.59
CA GLY A 89 9.48 21.72 27.00
C GLY A 89 9.05 22.92 27.84
N ALA A 90 8.39 23.92 27.25
CA ALA A 90 8.16 25.23 27.90
C ALA A 90 6.72 25.45 28.42
N SER A 91 5.93 24.39 28.61
CA SER A 91 4.54 24.49 29.10
C SER A 91 4.33 23.75 30.42
N VAL A 92 5.15 23.98 31.44
CA VAL A 92 4.75 23.82 32.85
C VAL A 92 5.57 24.78 33.71
N GLU A 93 5.23 26.06 33.74
CA GLU A 93 5.48 26.94 34.90
C GLU A 93 4.77 28.29 34.69
N GLY A 94 3.58 28.40 35.28
CA GLY A 94 2.72 29.57 35.20
C GLY A 94 1.71 29.62 36.34
N GLY A 95 2.24 29.59 37.57
CA GLY A 95 1.73 30.23 38.79
C GLY A 95 0.22 30.16 39.09
N ALA A 96 -0.09 29.35 40.12
CA ALA A 96 -1.25 29.57 40.98
C ALA A 96 -1.19 30.97 41.63
N SER A 97 -2.38 31.51 41.93
CA SER A 97 -2.65 32.76 42.66
C SER A 97 -1.98 32.86 44.03
#